data_AF-A0A173VZ55-F1
#
_entry.id   AF-A0A173VZ55-F1
#
_cell.length_a   1.000
_cell.length_b   1.000
_cell.length_c   1.000
_cell.angle_alpha   90.00
_cell.angle_beta   90.00
_cell.angle_gamma   90.00
#
_symmetry.space_group_name_H-M   'P 1'
#
loop_
_entity.id
_entity.type
_entity.pdbx_description
1 polymer ?
#
loop_
_entity_poly.entity_id
_entity_poly.type
_entity_poly.pdbx_seq_one_letter_code
_entity_poly.pdbx_strand_id
1 'polypeptide(L)'
;MKRIIKQDLSITLAVLAIAIFAFFFWMYPYHLFHKEQMMLFLYSGEFLRGYFQEEAWLACLTGDFLTQFFYYIGGGPFILSVVLTLFALLTYRTFRQFVSKRYALPLMILLVLWEAGRSCGLAYPLSATLSLIGAEGVFLLYSRSQTEGQRLLTCIPAMLLCYWCFGYGAWLCLALMLAAGIIVHHQKLSALLAAGILLLPATQYPATTWWSKPDLDREYVLSLDVEHYFGNIQKMRKHLETDRQILWVTYYRNLYNATHPSEINSPVSLSRNLLAWNQPGTNGLILPVNPSASFLSILFANELWFTLGDMTMAEHCAMLSMIFSPRNSGSRMIKRLAEINLVNGDDEAALKYLRILDKTLLHKNWAEKRIPGLQTPRVKEWLEKKRRDIPTQDHLRSGNDAVTSLRNLVASNAGNLRAYEYLLCYHLLSKDLRSFVEDYVPGKASSSIFAEALLIHLARQGNIRAEELIKYQIPVKIAKEFADYTRLYEAKDTSLKEKYGKTYWFYYHFATTEPGKESKP
;
A
#
# COMPACT_ATOMS: atom_id res chain seq x y z
N MET A 1 50.76 5.37 2.90
CA MET A 1 49.85 4.75 1.91
C MET A 1 48.68 3.97 2.52
N LYS A 2 48.88 2.96 3.39
CA LYS A 2 47.76 2.20 4.04
C LYS A 2 46.75 3.08 4.82
N ARG A 3 47.19 4.17 5.44
CA ARG A 3 46.34 5.12 6.21
C ARG A 3 45.40 5.93 5.30
N ILE A 4 45.93 6.46 4.20
CA ILE A 4 45.17 7.19 3.16
C ILE A 4 44.16 6.24 2.48
N ILE A 5 44.55 4.99 2.23
CA ILE A 5 43.67 3.99 1.60
C ILE A 5 42.46 3.62 2.48
N LYS A 6 42.63 3.56 3.81
CA LYS A 6 41.50 3.37 4.74
C LYS A 6 40.57 4.58 4.74
N GLN A 7 41.14 5.78 4.60
CA GLN A 7 40.42 7.06 4.63
C GLN A 7 39.46 7.20 3.43
N ASP A 8 39.90 6.82 2.22
CA ASP A 8 39.06 6.90 1.00
C ASP A 8 37.82 5.99 1.08
N LEU A 9 37.98 4.76 1.59
CA LEU A 9 36.86 3.81 1.72
C LEU A 9 35.88 4.30 2.79
N SER A 10 36.37 4.76 3.95
CA SER A 10 35.49 5.28 5.00
C SER A 10 34.70 6.50 4.55
N ILE A 11 35.32 7.41 3.79
CA ILE A 11 34.63 8.58 3.22
C ILE A 11 33.57 8.12 2.21
N THR A 12 33.93 7.20 1.31
CA THR A 12 32.99 6.68 0.29
C THR A 12 31.77 6.02 0.95
N LEU A 13 31.99 5.16 1.96
CA LEU A 13 30.92 4.50 2.69
C LEU A 13 30.04 5.51 3.45
N ALA A 14 30.64 6.54 4.07
CA ALA A 14 29.88 7.59 4.75
C ALA A 14 29.01 8.39 3.78
N VAL A 15 29.55 8.79 2.63
CA VAL A 15 28.80 9.50 1.58
C VAL A 15 27.66 8.64 1.05
N LEU A 16 27.93 7.36 0.77
CA LEU A 16 26.91 6.41 0.30
C LEU A 16 25.80 6.20 1.33
N ALA A 17 26.15 6.04 2.61
CA ALA A 17 25.20 5.90 3.70
C ALA A 17 24.28 7.12 3.83
N ILE A 18 24.86 8.34 3.76
CA ILE A 18 24.10 9.59 3.80
C ILE A 18 23.20 9.72 2.58
N ALA A 19 23.68 9.40 1.38
CA ALA A 19 22.89 9.46 0.15
C ALA A 19 21.71 8.48 0.18
N ILE A 20 21.93 7.24 0.60
CA ILE A 20 20.89 6.21 0.76
C ILE A 20 19.86 6.66 1.80
N PHE A 21 20.31 7.16 2.96
CA PHE A 21 19.42 7.68 3.99
C PHE A 21 18.58 8.84 3.45
N ALA A 22 19.21 9.83 2.82
CA ALA A 22 18.55 11.00 2.26
C ALA A 22 17.47 10.62 1.23
N PHE A 23 17.79 9.68 0.34
CA PHE A 23 16.85 9.17 -0.66
C PHE A 23 15.62 8.54 -0.01
N PHE A 24 15.82 7.57 0.88
CA PHE A 24 14.69 6.88 1.54
C PHE A 24 13.96 7.75 2.57
N PHE A 25 14.60 8.80 3.10
CA PHE A 25 13.98 9.69 4.06
C PHE A 25 13.12 10.78 3.39
N TRP A 26 13.61 11.40 2.32
CA TRP A 26 12.92 12.54 1.68
C TRP A 26 12.18 12.19 0.38
N MET A 27 12.69 11.25 -0.41
CA MET A 27 12.14 10.96 -1.74
C MET A 27 11.29 9.70 -1.81
N TYR A 28 11.58 8.70 -0.97
CA TYR A 28 10.95 7.38 -1.05
C TYR A 28 10.60 6.73 0.33
N PRO A 29 10.01 7.46 1.32
CA PRO A 29 9.72 6.93 2.66
C PRO A 29 8.47 6.03 2.80
N TYR A 30 7.42 6.23 2.01
CA TYR A 30 6.08 5.65 2.19
C TYR A 30 6.01 4.16 1.91
N HIS A 31 6.77 3.66 0.94
CA HIS A 31 6.89 2.22 0.73
C HIS A 31 7.47 1.47 1.94
N LEU A 32 8.26 2.13 2.80
CA LEU A 32 8.81 1.51 4.02
C LEU A 32 7.74 1.33 5.09
N PHE A 33 6.90 2.36 5.31
CA PHE A 33 5.73 2.24 6.17
C PHE A 33 4.79 1.14 5.66
N HIS A 34 4.57 1.08 4.36
CA HIS A 34 3.76 0.02 3.76
C HIS A 34 4.35 -1.38 4.03
N LYS A 35 5.67 -1.57 3.88
CA LYS A 35 6.33 -2.85 4.21
C LYS A 35 6.10 -3.28 5.66
N GLU A 36 6.15 -2.35 6.61
CA GLU A 36 5.81 -2.64 8.02
C GLU A 36 4.35 -3.05 8.18
N GLN A 37 3.45 -2.30 7.55
CA GLN A 37 2.00 -2.55 7.64
C GLN A 37 1.60 -3.91 7.07
N MET A 38 2.38 -4.44 6.12
CA MET A 38 2.14 -5.73 5.46
C MET A 38 2.83 -6.91 6.13
N MET A 39 3.57 -6.69 7.22
CA MET A 39 4.28 -7.73 7.94
C MET A 39 3.92 -7.69 9.43
N LEU A 40 4.25 -8.76 10.17
CA LEU A 40 4.08 -8.82 11.62
C LEU A 40 5.20 -9.64 12.26
N PHE A 41 5.80 -9.08 13.30
CA PHE A 41 6.79 -9.76 14.13
C PHE A 41 6.23 -10.01 15.53
N LEU A 42 6.13 -11.28 15.93
CA LEU A 42 5.56 -11.70 17.21
C LEU A 42 6.65 -12.17 18.19
N TYR A 43 6.56 -11.69 19.42
CA TYR A 43 7.40 -12.14 20.55
C TYR A 43 6.76 -13.35 21.23
N SER A 44 6.51 -14.42 20.46
CA SER A 44 5.98 -15.69 20.97
C SER A 44 6.91 -16.86 20.63
N GLY A 45 7.06 -17.80 21.57
CA GLY A 45 7.94 -18.96 21.36
C GLY A 45 7.54 -19.81 20.16
N GLU A 46 6.24 -19.97 19.91
CA GLU A 46 5.71 -20.71 18.76
C GLU A 46 6.05 -20.02 17.44
N PHE A 47 5.86 -18.70 17.34
CA PHE A 47 6.18 -17.94 16.13
C PHE A 47 7.68 -17.96 15.83
N LEU A 48 8.52 -17.76 16.85
CA LEU A 48 9.97 -17.77 16.69
C LEU A 48 10.50 -19.16 16.30
N ARG A 49 9.90 -20.24 16.81
CA ARG A 49 10.22 -21.61 16.39
C ARG A 49 9.88 -21.87 14.92
N GLY A 50 8.84 -21.24 14.40
CA GLY A 50 8.44 -21.35 12.99
C GLY A 50 9.55 -20.98 12.01
N TYR A 51 10.43 -20.02 12.35
CA TYR A 51 11.55 -19.66 11.47
C TYR A 51 12.52 -20.81 11.21
N PHE A 52 12.78 -21.67 12.21
CA PHE A 52 13.74 -22.77 12.08
C PHE A 52 13.25 -23.92 11.18
N GLN A 53 11.96 -23.91 10.81
CA GLN A 53 11.36 -24.88 9.88
C GLN A 53 11.58 -24.49 8.41
N GLU A 54 11.94 -23.22 8.16
CA GLU A 54 12.19 -22.68 6.83
C GLU A 54 13.70 -22.52 6.59
N GLU A 55 14.09 -22.51 5.31
CA GLU A 55 15.43 -22.08 4.93
C GLU A 55 15.63 -20.56 5.12
N ALA A 56 16.87 -20.09 5.08
CA ALA A 56 17.20 -18.69 5.35
C ALA A 56 16.73 -18.17 6.71
N TRP A 57 16.57 -19.04 7.71
CA TRP A 57 15.87 -18.72 8.96
C TRP A 57 16.45 -17.47 9.65
N LEU A 58 17.78 -17.33 9.65
CA LEU A 58 18.48 -16.22 10.31
C LEU A 58 18.30 -14.90 9.55
N ALA A 59 18.39 -14.94 8.21
CA ALA A 59 18.13 -13.79 7.37
C ALA A 59 16.68 -13.30 7.50
N CYS A 60 15.72 -14.23 7.49
CA CYS A 60 14.30 -13.94 7.65
C CYS A 60 13.99 -13.41 9.06
N LEU A 61 14.47 -14.06 10.12
CA LEU A 61 14.24 -13.61 11.49
C LEU A 61 14.78 -12.20 11.72
N THR A 62 16.01 -11.94 11.26
CA THR A 62 16.65 -10.63 11.43
C THR A 62 15.99 -9.57 10.54
N GLY A 63 15.62 -9.92 9.31
CA GLY A 63 14.95 -9.01 8.37
C GLY A 63 13.58 -8.59 8.87
N ASP A 64 12.79 -9.55 9.33
CA ASP A 64 11.46 -9.30 9.87
C ASP A 64 11.54 -8.49 11.18
N PHE A 65 12.47 -8.85 12.07
CA PHE A 65 12.74 -8.07 13.29
C PHE A 65 13.11 -6.61 13.00
N LEU A 66 13.95 -6.36 12.00
CA LEU A 66 14.36 -4.99 11.64
C LEU A 66 13.24 -4.22 10.93
N THR A 67 12.44 -4.90 10.11
CA THR A 67 11.35 -4.28 9.34
C THR A 67 10.28 -3.67 10.25
N GLN A 68 10.07 -4.19 11.46
CA GLN A 68 9.09 -3.61 12.40
C GLN A 68 9.36 -2.12 12.67
N PHE A 69 10.63 -1.70 12.73
CA PHE A 69 11.00 -0.31 13.01
C PHE A 69 10.76 0.66 11.84
N PHE A 70 10.35 0.15 10.67
CA PHE A 70 9.94 1.00 9.55
C PHE A 70 8.66 1.79 9.88
N TYR A 71 7.96 1.43 10.97
CA TYR A 71 6.87 2.19 11.57
C TYR A 71 7.25 3.63 11.94
N TYR A 72 8.50 3.90 12.34
CA TYR A 72 8.94 5.22 12.79
C TYR A 72 9.43 6.10 11.65
N ILE A 73 9.14 7.41 11.73
CA ILE A 73 9.72 8.41 10.82
C ILE A 73 11.25 8.35 10.92
N GLY A 74 11.89 8.04 9.80
CA GLY A 74 13.36 7.87 9.72
C GLY A 74 13.91 6.53 10.19
N GLY A 75 13.12 5.68 10.86
CA GLY A 75 13.53 4.36 11.30
C GLY A 75 13.89 3.44 10.13
N GLY A 76 13.00 3.33 9.14
CA GLY A 76 13.26 2.55 7.93
C GLY A 76 14.46 3.04 7.11
N PRO A 77 14.53 4.34 6.76
CA PRO A 77 15.69 4.90 6.06
C PRO A 77 17.02 4.67 6.79
N PHE A 78 17.03 4.79 8.13
CA PHE A 78 18.21 4.51 8.95
C PHE A 78 18.64 3.05 8.84
N ILE A 79 17.71 2.11 9.03
CA ILE A 79 18.00 0.67 8.96
C ILE A 79 18.50 0.28 7.57
N LEU A 80 17.84 0.73 6.50
CA LEU A 80 18.28 0.44 5.13
C LEU A 80 19.68 1.01 4.86
N SER A 81 19.97 2.23 5.30
CA SER A 81 21.29 2.83 5.16
C SER A 81 22.37 2.00 5.88
N VAL A 82 22.11 1.56 7.12
CA VAL A 82 23.04 0.71 7.88
C VAL A 82 23.25 -0.65 7.19
N VAL A 83 22.17 -1.32 6.79
CA VAL A 83 22.23 -2.64 6.14
C VAL A 83 22.95 -2.56 4.79
N LEU A 84 22.63 -1.58 3.95
CA LEU A 84 23.29 -1.40 2.65
C LEU A 84 24.75 -0.94 2.79
N THR A 85 25.09 -0.21 3.86
CA THR A 85 26.49 0.14 4.16
C THR A 85 27.28 -1.09 4.62
N LEU A 86 26.67 -1.98 5.40
CA LEU A 86 27.27 -3.25 5.76
C LEU A 86 27.49 -4.13 4.53
N PHE A 87 26.49 -4.22 3.64
CA PHE A 87 26.61 -4.89 2.35
C PHE A 87 27.77 -4.30 1.54
N ALA A 88 27.80 -2.97 1.35
CA ALA A 88 28.89 -2.27 0.67
C ALA A 88 30.29 -2.62 1.22
N LEU A 89 30.43 -2.64 2.55
CA LEU A 89 31.69 -2.96 3.21
C LEU A 89 32.14 -4.41 2.92
N LEU A 90 31.22 -5.37 3.00
CA LEU A 90 31.52 -6.78 2.76
C LEU A 90 31.79 -7.03 1.27
N THR A 91 30.98 -6.47 0.37
CA THR A 91 31.17 -6.55 -1.08
C THR A 91 32.54 -5.99 -1.48
N TYR A 92 32.95 -4.83 -0.93
CA TYR A 92 34.28 -4.30 -1.18
C TYR A 92 35.38 -5.26 -0.70
N ARG A 93 35.26 -5.83 0.50
CA ARG A 93 36.24 -6.79 1.03
C ARG A 93 36.32 -8.06 0.17
N THR A 94 35.19 -8.55 -0.30
CA THR A 94 35.08 -9.70 -1.21
C THR A 94 35.80 -9.39 -2.53
N PHE A 95 35.47 -8.29 -3.21
CA PHE A 95 36.12 -7.93 -4.47
C PHE A 95 37.61 -7.67 -4.33
N ARG A 96 38.09 -7.17 -3.18
CA ARG A 96 39.52 -6.97 -2.94
C ARG A 96 40.34 -8.27 -2.92
N GLN A 97 39.70 -9.43 -2.85
CA GLN A 97 40.37 -10.73 -3.01
C GLN A 97 40.65 -11.07 -4.49
N PHE A 98 39.85 -10.52 -5.40
CA PHE A 98 39.89 -10.85 -6.83
C PHE A 98 40.52 -9.75 -7.68
N VAL A 99 40.31 -8.49 -7.32
CA VAL A 99 40.68 -7.34 -8.15
C VAL A 99 41.38 -6.21 -7.38
N SER A 100 42.08 -5.36 -8.12
CA SER A 100 42.75 -4.18 -7.56
C SER A 100 41.75 -3.14 -7.03
N LYS A 101 42.20 -2.21 -6.16
CA LYS A 101 41.37 -1.18 -5.54
C LYS A 101 40.61 -0.35 -6.58
N ARG A 102 41.25 -0.06 -7.72
CA ARG A 102 40.70 0.75 -8.82
C ARG A 102 39.40 0.16 -9.36
N TYR A 103 39.26 -1.17 -9.36
CA TYR A 103 38.07 -1.87 -9.87
C TYR A 103 37.11 -2.28 -8.76
N ALA A 104 37.61 -2.63 -7.57
CA ALA A 104 36.78 -3.06 -6.44
C ALA A 104 35.80 -1.97 -5.97
N LEU A 105 36.22 -0.70 -5.96
CA LEU A 105 35.39 0.40 -5.47
C LEU A 105 34.21 0.72 -6.42
N PRO A 106 34.42 0.90 -7.75
CA PRO A 106 33.29 1.05 -8.68
C PRO A 106 32.35 -0.16 -8.72
N LEU A 107 32.87 -1.39 -8.66
CA LEU A 107 32.05 -2.61 -8.65
C LEU A 107 31.19 -2.71 -7.39
N MET A 108 31.74 -2.33 -6.22
CA MET A 108 30.96 -2.24 -4.99
C MET A 108 29.84 -1.21 -5.11
N ILE A 109 30.13 0.00 -5.63
CA ILE A 109 29.11 1.03 -5.80
C ILE A 109 27.99 0.53 -6.73
N LEU A 110 28.35 -0.10 -7.86
CA LEU A 110 27.39 -0.67 -8.80
C LEU A 110 26.46 -1.68 -8.11
N LEU A 111 27.00 -2.62 -7.34
CA LEU A 111 26.20 -3.64 -6.64
C LEU A 111 25.32 -3.04 -5.53
N VAL A 112 25.81 -2.04 -4.80
CA VAL A 112 25.00 -1.38 -3.77
C VAL A 112 23.86 -0.57 -4.39
N LEU A 113 24.09 0.11 -5.53
CA LEU A 113 23.02 0.80 -6.26
C LEU A 113 22.00 -0.18 -6.83
N TRP A 114 22.43 -1.33 -7.35
CA TRP A 114 21.54 -2.41 -7.77
C TRP A 114 20.68 -2.91 -6.60
N GLU A 115 21.29 -3.18 -5.45
CA GLU A 115 20.59 -3.68 -4.27
C GLU A 115 19.66 -2.62 -3.63
N ALA A 116 20.06 -1.34 -3.65
CA ALA A 116 19.19 -0.22 -3.26
C ALA A 116 17.99 -0.09 -4.21
N GLY A 117 18.19 -0.31 -5.52
CA GLY A 117 17.13 -0.39 -6.51
C GLY A 117 16.13 -1.51 -6.20
N ARG A 118 16.64 -2.72 -5.89
CA ARG A 118 15.79 -3.85 -5.45
C ARG A 118 14.99 -3.51 -4.19
N SER A 119 15.62 -2.83 -3.23
CA SER A 119 15.01 -2.41 -1.97
C SER A 119 13.78 -1.51 -2.15
N CYS A 120 13.64 -0.84 -3.30
CA CYS A 120 12.48 -0.01 -3.62
C CYS A 120 11.21 -0.83 -3.95
N GLY A 121 11.35 -2.12 -4.28
CA GLY A 121 10.22 -2.99 -4.61
C GLY A 121 9.40 -3.36 -3.38
N LEU A 122 8.06 -3.33 -3.47
CA LEU A 122 7.16 -3.66 -2.36
C LEU A 122 7.32 -5.10 -1.87
N ALA A 123 7.50 -6.03 -2.81
CA ALA A 123 7.66 -7.45 -2.51
C ALA A 123 9.08 -7.82 -2.09
N TYR A 124 10.06 -6.91 -2.20
CA TYR A 124 11.47 -7.21 -1.91
C TYR A 124 11.75 -7.07 -0.41
N PRO A 125 12.01 -8.18 0.31
CA PRO A 125 12.15 -8.14 1.77
C PRO A 125 13.58 -7.78 2.19
N LEU A 126 13.73 -7.18 3.36
CA LEU A 126 15.04 -6.86 3.93
C LEU A 126 15.90 -8.13 4.18
N SER A 127 15.23 -9.25 4.46
CA SER A 127 15.87 -10.55 4.61
C SER A 127 16.66 -10.96 3.36
N ALA A 128 16.25 -10.54 2.17
CA ALA A 128 16.99 -10.85 0.95
C ALA A 128 18.35 -10.13 0.89
N THR A 129 18.45 -8.88 1.35
CA THR A 129 19.74 -8.19 1.48
C THR A 129 20.60 -8.83 2.56
N LEU A 130 20.00 -9.21 3.68
CA LEU A 130 20.69 -9.88 4.79
C LEU A 130 21.24 -11.26 4.39
N SER A 131 20.56 -11.97 3.50
CA SER A 131 21.06 -13.19 2.88
C SER A 131 22.36 -12.97 2.10
N LEU A 132 22.47 -11.89 1.33
CA LEU A 132 23.70 -11.55 0.60
C LEU A 132 24.83 -11.18 1.56
N ILE A 133 24.53 -10.37 2.58
CA ILE A 133 25.48 -10.00 3.64
C ILE A 133 26.02 -11.24 4.34
N GLY A 134 25.12 -12.17 4.72
CA GLY A 134 25.48 -13.42 5.35
C GLY A 134 26.36 -14.31 4.47
N ALA A 135 26.01 -14.42 3.19
CA ALA A 135 26.78 -15.16 2.19
C ALA A 135 28.20 -14.62 2.01
N GLU A 136 28.35 -13.30 1.85
CA GLU A 136 29.66 -12.66 1.78
C GLU A 136 30.45 -12.85 3.08
N GLY A 137 29.77 -12.79 4.24
CA GLY A 137 30.38 -13.08 5.54
C GLY A 137 30.95 -14.50 5.63
N VAL A 138 30.15 -15.51 5.25
CA VAL A 138 30.58 -16.92 5.24
C VAL A 138 31.74 -17.12 4.27
N PHE A 139 31.67 -16.55 3.06
CA PHE A 139 32.76 -16.60 2.08
C PHE A 139 34.05 -15.97 2.62
N LEU A 140 33.97 -14.79 3.23
CA LEU A 140 35.13 -14.11 3.79
C LEU A 140 35.76 -14.90 4.94
N LEU A 141 34.97 -15.61 5.75
CA LEU A 141 35.49 -16.53 6.77
C LEU A 141 36.17 -17.75 6.14
N TYR A 142 35.55 -18.35 5.13
CA TYR A 142 36.12 -19.46 4.36
C TYR A 142 37.48 -19.10 3.73
N SER A 143 37.58 -17.89 3.15
CA SER A 143 38.79 -17.40 2.47
C SER A 143 39.98 -17.11 3.39
N ARG A 144 39.78 -17.02 4.71
CA ARG A 144 40.68 -16.29 5.62
C ARG A 144 41.96 -17.00 6.05
N SER A 145 42.19 -18.23 5.62
CA SER A 145 43.48 -18.94 5.53
C SER A 145 43.21 -20.43 5.77
N GLN A 146 43.31 -21.23 4.72
CA GLN A 146 43.16 -22.68 4.80
C GLN A 146 44.08 -23.36 3.80
N THR A 147 44.73 -24.44 4.24
CA THR A 147 45.41 -25.37 3.33
C THR A 147 44.38 -26.06 2.42
N GLU A 148 44.81 -26.64 1.31
CA GLU A 148 43.92 -27.29 0.34
C GLU A 148 42.98 -28.33 0.98
N GLY A 149 43.50 -29.16 1.88
CA GLY A 149 42.71 -30.16 2.61
C GLY A 149 41.67 -29.55 3.56
N GLN A 150 42.00 -28.43 4.23
CA GLN A 150 41.05 -27.73 5.10
C GLN A 150 39.90 -27.12 4.29
N ARG A 151 40.20 -26.56 3.10
CA ARG A 151 39.18 -25.97 2.22
C ARG A 151 38.17 -26.97 1.72
N LEU A 152 38.64 -28.17 1.38
CA LEU A 152 37.77 -29.28 0.99
C LEU A 152 36.87 -29.71 2.16
N LEU A 153 37.43 -29.78 3.38
CA LEU A 153 36.70 -30.16 4.59
C LEU A 153 35.66 -29.12 5.03
N THR A 154 35.96 -27.82 4.86
CA THR A 154 35.07 -26.74 5.33
C THR A 154 34.07 -26.25 4.29
N CYS A 155 34.24 -26.58 3.01
CA CYS A 155 33.33 -26.17 1.93
C CYS A 155 31.89 -26.66 2.14
N ILE A 156 31.71 -27.96 2.42
CA ILE A 156 30.38 -28.56 2.58
C ILE A 156 29.67 -28.01 3.83
N PRO A 157 30.29 -27.98 5.03
CA PRO A 157 29.67 -27.36 6.20
C PRO A 157 29.35 -25.88 6.01
N ALA A 158 30.24 -25.12 5.36
CA ALA A 158 30.00 -23.71 5.08
C ALA A 158 28.78 -23.51 4.15
N MET A 159 28.63 -24.36 3.14
CA MET A 159 27.49 -24.31 2.22
C MET A 159 26.18 -24.72 2.89
N LEU A 160 26.17 -25.80 3.68
CA LEU A 160 24.99 -26.22 4.43
C LEU A 160 24.55 -25.13 5.43
N LEU A 161 25.51 -24.56 6.16
CA LEU A 161 25.24 -23.46 7.08
C LEU A 161 24.76 -22.20 6.34
N CYS A 162 25.36 -21.88 5.18
CA CYS A 162 24.97 -20.72 4.40
C CYS A 162 23.55 -20.88 3.84
N TYR A 163 23.19 -22.05 3.33
CA TYR A 163 21.85 -22.33 2.84
C TYR A 163 20.82 -22.30 3.97
N TRP A 164 21.11 -22.95 5.10
CA TRP A 164 20.19 -22.98 6.24
C TRP A 164 19.97 -21.59 6.83
N CYS A 165 21.02 -20.79 7.01
CA CYS A 165 20.91 -19.46 7.62
C CYS A 165 20.51 -18.34 6.63
N PHE A 166 20.89 -18.45 5.35
CA PHE A 166 20.80 -17.35 4.37
C PHE A 166 20.11 -17.72 3.04
N GLY A 167 19.65 -18.95 2.84
CA GLY A 167 18.87 -19.37 1.67
C GLY A 167 19.61 -19.12 0.36
N TYR A 168 19.02 -18.31 -0.54
CA TYR A 168 19.60 -17.99 -1.84
C TYR A 168 21.00 -17.34 -1.77
N GLY A 169 21.36 -16.76 -0.62
CA GLY A 169 22.72 -16.29 -0.36
C GLY A 169 23.77 -17.39 -0.55
N ALA A 170 23.41 -18.65 -0.30
CA ALA A 170 24.30 -19.79 -0.54
C ALA A 170 24.80 -19.85 -1.99
N TRP A 171 23.98 -19.48 -2.97
CA TRP A 171 24.37 -19.45 -4.38
C TRP A 171 25.43 -18.39 -4.67
N LEU A 172 25.30 -17.21 -4.05
CA LEU A 172 26.34 -16.18 -4.10
C LEU A 172 27.63 -16.70 -3.44
N CYS A 173 27.51 -17.29 -2.25
CA CYS A 173 28.65 -17.85 -1.51
C CYS A 173 29.40 -18.89 -2.36
N LEU A 174 28.65 -19.79 -3.00
CA LEU A 174 29.18 -20.82 -3.89
C LEU A 174 29.90 -20.23 -5.11
N ALA A 175 29.27 -19.25 -5.77
CA ALA A 175 29.87 -18.56 -6.92
C ALA A 175 31.19 -17.87 -6.54
N LEU A 176 31.24 -17.25 -5.35
CA LEU A 176 32.46 -16.63 -4.83
C LEU A 176 33.54 -17.67 -4.48
N MET A 177 33.16 -18.81 -3.89
CA MET A 177 34.08 -19.93 -3.62
C MET A 177 34.66 -20.51 -4.92
N LEU A 178 33.84 -20.70 -5.96
CA LEU A 178 34.26 -21.15 -7.29
C LEU A 178 35.26 -20.17 -7.92
N ALA A 179 34.91 -18.87 -7.90
CA ALA A 179 35.79 -17.83 -8.41
C ALA A 179 37.13 -17.82 -7.66
N ALA A 180 37.12 -17.99 -6.33
CA ALA A 180 38.34 -18.03 -5.52
C ALA A 180 39.21 -19.25 -5.84
N GLY A 181 38.59 -20.42 -6.00
CA GLY A 181 39.27 -21.65 -6.40
C GLY A 181 40.00 -21.50 -7.74
N ILE A 182 39.35 -20.88 -8.72
CA ILE A 182 39.89 -20.72 -10.09
C ILE A 182 40.91 -19.59 -10.17
N ILE A 183 40.57 -18.40 -9.68
CA ILE A 183 41.32 -17.15 -9.91
C ILE A 183 42.47 -17.00 -8.92
N VAL A 184 42.25 -17.34 -7.64
CA VAL A 184 43.20 -17.06 -6.57
C VAL A 184 44.06 -18.29 -6.27
N HIS A 185 43.51 -19.49 -6.44
CA HIS A 185 44.15 -20.72 -5.97
C HIS A 185 44.46 -21.74 -7.05
N HIS A 186 44.02 -21.54 -8.30
CA HIS A 186 44.21 -22.46 -9.44
C HIS A 186 43.83 -23.93 -9.16
N GLN A 187 42.86 -24.16 -8.26
CA GLN A 187 42.43 -25.49 -7.80
C GLN A 187 41.15 -25.93 -8.52
N LYS A 188 41.23 -27.01 -9.30
CA LYS A 188 40.12 -27.52 -10.12
C LYS A 188 39.16 -28.45 -9.36
N LEU A 189 39.62 -29.14 -8.31
CA LEU A 189 38.83 -30.17 -7.60
C LEU A 189 37.80 -29.58 -6.61
N SER A 190 38.19 -28.56 -5.84
CA SER A 190 37.25 -27.80 -4.98
C SER A 190 36.20 -27.06 -5.81
N ALA A 191 36.56 -26.60 -7.01
CA ALA A 191 35.63 -26.02 -7.96
C ALA A 191 34.63 -27.06 -8.52
N LEU A 192 35.06 -28.30 -8.77
CA LEU A 192 34.17 -29.39 -9.20
C LEU A 192 33.19 -29.82 -8.10
N LEU A 193 33.62 -29.88 -6.85
CA LEU A 193 32.74 -30.20 -5.70
C LEU A 193 31.68 -29.12 -5.47
N ALA A 194 32.08 -27.85 -5.56
CA ALA A 194 31.17 -26.72 -5.53
C ALA A 194 30.19 -26.73 -6.72
N ALA A 195 30.64 -27.15 -7.91
CA ALA A 195 29.75 -27.32 -9.07
C ALA A 195 28.75 -28.48 -8.89
N GLY A 196 29.12 -29.56 -8.18
CA GLY A 196 28.21 -30.65 -7.84
C GLY A 196 27.04 -30.21 -6.93
N ILE A 197 27.24 -29.17 -6.12
CA ILE A 197 26.21 -28.60 -5.23
C ILE A 197 25.18 -27.75 -6.02
N LEU A 198 25.53 -27.24 -7.22
CA LEU A 198 24.60 -26.56 -8.14
C LEU A 198 23.49 -27.45 -8.69
N LEU A 199 23.57 -28.77 -8.50
CA LEU A 199 22.54 -29.73 -8.91
C LEU A 199 21.37 -29.85 -7.91
N LEU A 200 21.48 -29.22 -6.73
CA LEU A 200 20.34 -29.10 -5.81
C LEU A 200 19.33 -28.07 -6.33
N PRO A 201 18.01 -28.31 -6.18
CA PRO A 201 16.99 -27.38 -6.65
C PRO A 201 17.18 -26.00 -6.00
N ALA A 202 17.46 -25.00 -6.83
CA ALA A 202 17.74 -23.64 -6.39
C ALA A 202 16.45 -22.92 -5.99
N THR A 203 16.24 -22.77 -4.69
CA THR A 203 15.25 -21.85 -4.15
C THR A 203 15.80 -20.42 -4.20
N GLN A 204 14.96 -19.47 -4.61
CA GLN A 204 15.29 -18.04 -4.62
C GLN A 204 14.98 -17.37 -3.28
N TYR A 205 14.44 -18.10 -2.31
CA TYR A 205 13.97 -17.55 -1.05
C TYR A 205 15.13 -16.98 -0.19
N PRO A 206 14.95 -15.82 0.46
CA PRO A 206 13.73 -14.99 0.49
C PRO A 206 13.64 -13.93 -0.62
N ALA A 207 14.54 -13.93 -1.61
CA ALA A 207 14.45 -12.99 -2.73
C ALA A 207 13.23 -13.28 -3.61
N THR A 208 12.41 -12.26 -3.82
CA THR A 208 11.19 -12.32 -4.63
C THR A 208 11.36 -11.73 -6.02
N THR A 209 12.36 -10.86 -6.21
CA THR A 209 12.64 -10.18 -7.49
C THR A 209 14.14 -9.95 -7.70
N TRP A 210 14.59 -10.09 -8.94
CA TRP A 210 15.98 -9.86 -9.36
C TRP A 210 16.25 -8.42 -9.79
N TRP A 211 15.19 -7.67 -10.10
CA TRP A 211 15.27 -6.29 -10.53
C TRP A 211 14.10 -5.50 -9.96
N SER A 212 14.38 -4.30 -9.47
CA SER A 212 13.37 -3.30 -9.15
C SER A 212 13.97 -1.91 -9.33
N LYS A 213 13.10 -0.91 -9.42
CA LYS A 213 13.46 0.50 -9.54
C LYS A 213 12.50 1.36 -8.72
N PRO A 214 12.90 2.57 -8.31
CA PRO A 214 11.99 3.52 -7.69
C PRO A 214 10.77 3.81 -8.58
N ASP A 215 9.58 3.76 -7.99
CA ASP A 215 8.31 4.09 -8.64
C ASP A 215 7.67 5.26 -7.89
N LEU A 216 7.93 6.49 -8.36
CA LEU A 216 7.49 7.72 -7.69
C LEU A 216 5.96 7.89 -7.70
N ASP A 217 5.25 7.31 -8.67
CA ASP A 217 3.80 7.40 -8.73
C ASP A 217 3.17 6.46 -7.69
N ARG A 218 3.72 5.25 -7.53
CA ARG A 218 3.32 4.33 -6.46
C ARG A 218 3.64 4.90 -5.09
N GLU A 219 4.83 5.45 -4.92
CA GLU A 219 5.24 6.11 -3.68
C GLU A 219 4.30 7.26 -3.31
N TYR A 220 3.89 8.05 -4.31
CA TYR A 220 2.91 9.11 -4.13
C TYR A 220 1.56 8.57 -3.64
N VAL A 221 1.07 7.48 -4.23
CA VAL A 221 -0.20 6.88 -3.82
C VAL A 221 -0.11 6.29 -2.43
N LEU A 222 1.00 5.61 -2.10
CA LEU A 222 1.26 5.12 -0.75
C LEU A 222 1.32 6.26 0.27
N SER A 223 1.75 7.46 -0.13
CA SER A 223 1.69 8.63 0.75
C SER A 223 0.25 8.97 1.14
N LEU A 224 -0.72 8.89 0.22
CA LEU A 224 -2.12 9.18 0.53
C LEU A 224 -2.68 8.13 1.50
N ASP A 225 -2.39 6.86 1.23
CA ASP A 225 -2.84 5.75 2.04
C ASP A 225 -2.23 5.73 3.44
N VAL A 226 -0.92 5.95 3.56
CA VAL A 226 -0.22 5.98 4.85
C VAL A 226 -0.63 7.18 5.69
N GLU A 227 -0.75 8.38 5.08
CA GLU A 227 -1.20 9.56 5.82
C GLU A 227 -2.68 9.43 6.23
N HIS A 228 -3.52 8.74 5.43
CA HIS A 228 -4.87 8.35 5.83
C HIS A 228 -4.86 7.39 7.03
N TYR A 229 -4.06 6.32 6.96
CA TYR A 229 -3.92 5.33 8.03
C TYR A 229 -3.50 5.93 9.37
N PHE A 230 -2.53 6.86 9.36
CA PHE A 230 -2.08 7.55 10.57
C PHE A 230 -2.99 8.71 11.00
N GLY A 231 -4.01 9.07 10.21
CA GLY A 231 -4.93 10.17 10.50
C GLY A 231 -4.31 11.57 10.35
N ASN A 232 -3.28 11.71 9.50
CA ASN A 232 -2.58 12.97 9.27
C ASN A 232 -3.28 13.82 8.21
N ILE A 233 -4.45 14.33 8.57
CA ILE A 233 -5.40 15.03 7.66
C ILE A 233 -4.74 16.19 6.89
N GLN A 234 -3.88 16.97 7.54
CA GLN A 234 -3.24 18.14 6.91
C GLN A 234 -2.24 17.75 5.83
N LYS A 235 -1.45 16.68 6.05
CA LYS A 235 -0.53 16.17 5.04
C LYS A 235 -1.28 15.54 3.88
N MET A 236 -2.33 14.77 4.18
CA MET A 236 -3.22 14.20 3.16
C MET A 236 -3.82 15.30 2.28
N ARG A 237 -4.33 16.40 2.86
CA ARG A 237 -4.82 17.56 2.09
C ARG A 237 -3.76 18.11 1.14
N LYS A 238 -2.55 18.36 1.65
CA LYS A 238 -1.43 18.85 0.84
C LYS A 238 -1.07 17.88 -0.29
N HIS A 239 -1.08 16.57 -0.04
CA HIS A 239 -0.86 15.56 -1.07
C HIS A 239 -2.03 15.41 -2.04
N LEU A 240 -3.20 15.97 -1.77
CA LEU A 240 -4.32 15.98 -2.71
C LEU A 240 -4.32 17.23 -3.60
N GLU A 241 -3.47 18.22 -3.33
CA GLU A 241 -3.23 19.41 -4.18
C GLU A 241 -2.33 19.03 -5.37
N THR A 242 -2.87 18.21 -6.28
CA THR A 242 -2.14 17.70 -7.44
C THR A 242 -3.05 17.54 -8.66
N ASP A 243 -2.46 17.67 -9.84
CA ASP A 243 -3.12 17.42 -11.12
C ASP A 243 -2.89 16.00 -11.65
N ARG A 244 -2.22 15.14 -10.87
CA ARG A 244 -1.96 13.74 -11.23
C ARG A 244 -3.26 12.97 -11.51
N GLN A 245 -3.32 12.36 -12.69
CA GLN A 245 -4.47 11.60 -13.18
C GLN A 245 -4.31 10.11 -12.86
N ILE A 246 -4.27 9.77 -11.58
CA ILE A 246 -4.12 8.39 -11.09
C ILE A 246 -5.41 7.98 -10.38
N LEU A 247 -5.94 6.79 -10.69
CA LEU A 247 -7.20 6.26 -10.14
C LEU A 247 -7.25 6.39 -8.61
N TRP A 248 -6.21 5.91 -7.93
CA TRP A 248 -6.15 5.92 -6.46
C TRP A 248 -6.09 7.33 -5.87
N VAL A 249 -5.54 8.32 -6.59
CA VAL A 249 -5.55 9.73 -6.15
C VAL A 249 -6.99 10.25 -6.15
N THR A 250 -7.76 9.96 -7.20
CA THR A 250 -9.19 10.35 -7.24
C THR A 250 -10.00 9.61 -6.17
N TYR A 251 -9.72 8.33 -5.92
CA TYR A 251 -10.32 7.56 -4.83
C TYR A 251 -10.09 8.21 -3.46
N TYR A 252 -8.84 8.47 -3.08
CA TYR A 252 -8.55 9.11 -1.80
C TYR A 252 -9.07 10.55 -1.72
N ARG A 253 -9.18 11.26 -2.85
CA ARG A 253 -9.81 12.59 -2.90
C ARG A 253 -11.29 12.53 -2.59
N ASN A 254 -12.02 11.59 -3.21
CA ASN A 254 -13.43 11.37 -2.95
C ASN A 254 -13.68 10.91 -1.51
N LEU A 255 -12.84 9.99 -1.00
CA LEU A 255 -12.87 9.57 0.41
C LEU A 255 -12.60 10.74 1.37
N TYR A 256 -11.62 11.60 1.04
CA TYR A 256 -11.31 12.80 1.82
C TYR A 256 -12.52 13.75 1.86
N ASN A 257 -13.11 14.09 0.71
CA ASN A 257 -14.25 14.99 0.61
C ASN A 257 -15.49 14.47 1.35
N ALA A 258 -15.64 13.14 1.44
CA ALA A 258 -16.74 12.52 2.18
C ALA A 258 -16.54 12.49 3.70
N THR A 259 -15.30 12.58 4.17
CA THR A 259 -14.95 12.48 5.60
C THR A 259 -14.59 13.82 6.22
N HIS A 260 -14.18 14.80 5.41
CA HIS A 260 -13.73 16.11 5.86
C HIS A 260 -14.60 17.21 5.22
N PRO A 261 -15.56 17.75 5.96
CA PRO A 261 -16.43 18.79 5.45
C PRO A 261 -15.65 20.09 5.17
N SER A 262 -15.99 20.77 4.07
CA SER A 262 -15.38 22.04 3.66
C SER A 262 -16.01 23.27 4.33
N GLU A 263 -17.19 23.12 4.94
CA GLU A 263 -17.95 24.17 5.60
C GLU A 263 -18.44 23.69 6.97
N ILE A 264 -18.61 24.62 7.91
CA ILE A 264 -19.04 24.35 9.29
C ILE A 264 -20.42 23.65 9.34
N ASN A 265 -21.28 23.85 8.33
CA ASN A 265 -22.67 23.39 8.31
C ASN A 265 -23.01 22.32 7.25
N SER A 266 -22.02 21.75 6.57
CA SER A 266 -22.24 20.68 5.59
C SER A 266 -21.44 19.45 5.99
N PRO A 267 -22.07 18.36 6.48
CA PRO A 267 -21.35 17.23 7.06
C PRO A 267 -20.56 16.37 6.04
N VAL A 268 -20.82 16.57 4.74
CA VAL A 268 -20.24 15.81 3.61
C VAL A 268 -20.05 16.77 2.43
N SER A 269 -18.89 16.71 1.75
CA SER A 269 -18.58 17.59 0.61
C SER A 269 -18.34 16.84 -0.70
N LEU A 270 -18.61 15.53 -0.73
CA LEU A 270 -18.33 14.66 -1.88
C LEU A 270 -19.02 15.15 -3.14
N SER A 271 -20.34 15.30 -3.10
CA SER A 271 -21.14 15.68 -4.26
C SER A 271 -20.74 17.04 -4.84
N ARG A 272 -20.46 18.04 -4.00
CA ARG A 272 -20.04 19.38 -4.43
C ARG A 272 -18.71 19.38 -5.18
N ASN A 273 -17.80 18.51 -4.73
CA ASN A 273 -16.44 18.45 -5.24
C ASN A 273 -16.23 17.32 -6.26
N LEU A 274 -17.28 16.55 -6.58
CA LEU A 274 -17.19 15.36 -7.43
C LEU A 274 -16.57 15.70 -8.79
N LEU A 275 -17.07 16.72 -9.47
CA LEU A 275 -16.61 17.10 -10.82
C LEU A 275 -15.60 18.25 -10.83
N ALA A 276 -15.05 18.61 -9.66
CA ALA A 276 -13.99 19.62 -9.59
C ALA A 276 -12.67 19.14 -10.21
N TRP A 277 -12.50 17.81 -10.34
CA TRP A 277 -11.38 17.15 -11.01
C TRP A 277 -11.91 16.05 -11.94
N ASN A 278 -11.00 15.50 -12.74
CA ASN A 278 -11.31 14.37 -13.60
C ASN A 278 -11.75 13.15 -12.77
N GLN A 279 -12.91 12.60 -13.10
CA GLN A 279 -13.50 11.42 -12.45
C GLN A 279 -13.42 10.22 -13.39
N PRO A 280 -12.63 9.17 -13.05
CA PRO A 280 -12.51 7.96 -13.87
C PRO A 280 -13.70 7.01 -13.66
N GLY A 281 -14.91 7.52 -13.87
CA GLY A 281 -16.16 6.80 -13.65
C GLY A 281 -16.33 6.34 -12.20
N THR A 282 -17.12 5.28 -12.00
CA THR A 282 -17.44 4.74 -10.67
C THR A 282 -16.22 4.21 -9.91
N ASN A 283 -15.17 3.79 -10.63
CA ASN A 283 -13.92 3.33 -10.00
C ASN A 283 -13.21 4.44 -9.20
N GLY A 284 -13.44 5.70 -9.56
CA GLY A 284 -12.95 6.84 -8.78
C GLY A 284 -13.63 6.97 -7.41
N LEU A 285 -14.83 6.41 -7.23
CA LEU A 285 -15.51 6.36 -5.95
C LEU A 285 -15.22 5.06 -5.19
N ILE A 286 -15.31 3.93 -5.88
CA ILE A 286 -15.27 2.60 -5.29
C ILE A 286 -14.31 1.73 -6.08
N LEU A 287 -13.22 1.32 -5.45
CA LEU A 287 -12.24 0.44 -6.09
C LEU A 287 -12.83 -0.96 -6.29
N PRO A 288 -12.72 -1.54 -7.49
CA PRO A 288 -13.26 -2.86 -7.76
C PRO A 288 -12.45 -3.94 -7.02
N VAL A 289 -13.14 -4.92 -6.45
CA VAL A 289 -12.54 -6.08 -5.76
C VAL A 289 -12.87 -7.33 -6.56
N ASN A 290 -12.09 -7.56 -7.61
CA ASN A 290 -12.29 -8.66 -8.56
C ASN A 290 -10.95 -9.37 -8.85
N PRO A 291 -10.96 -10.53 -9.56
CA PRO A 291 -9.72 -11.28 -9.82
C PRO A 291 -8.63 -10.53 -10.58
N SER A 292 -8.97 -9.44 -11.27
CA SER A 292 -8.01 -8.59 -11.99
C SER A 292 -7.47 -7.41 -11.17
N ALA A 293 -8.05 -7.15 -9.99
CA ALA A 293 -7.66 -6.03 -9.15
C ALA A 293 -6.26 -6.25 -8.57
N SER A 294 -5.45 -5.19 -8.61
CA SER A 294 -4.16 -5.24 -7.93
C SER A 294 -4.33 -5.40 -6.41
N PHE A 295 -3.30 -5.96 -5.76
CA PHE A 295 -3.23 -6.05 -4.31
C PHE A 295 -3.51 -4.70 -3.61
N LEU A 296 -2.94 -3.60 -4.15
CA LEU A 296 -3.14 -2.27 -3.60
C LEU A 296 -4.59 -1.80 -3.71
N SER A 297 -5.28 -2.11 -4.81
CA SER A 297 -6.71 -1.79 -4.97
C SER A 297 -7.56 -2.51 -3.91
N ILE A 298 -7.29 -3.80 -3.66
CA ILE A 298 -7.99 -4.58 -2.62
C ILE A 298 -7.68 -4.01 -1.23
N LEU A 299 -6.41 -3.70 -0.96
CA LEU A 299 -5.98 -3.06 0.27
C LEU A 299 -6.72 -1.74 0.46
N PHE A 300 -6.70 -0.82 -0.50
CA PHE A 300 -7.29 0.50 -0.34
C PHE A 300 -8.81 0.49 -0.26
N ALA A 301 -9.48 -0.45 -0.97
CA ALA A 301 -10.94 -0.59 -0.96
C ALA A 301 -11.51 -0.78 0.45
N ASN A 302 -10.76 -1.44 1.35
CA ASN A 302 -11.17 -1.64 2.74
C ASN A 302 -11.49 -0.32 3.47
N GLU A 303 -10.74 0.75 3.17
CA GLU A 303 -10.85 2.03 3.89
C GLU A 303 -12.20 2.71 3.64
N LEU A 304 -12.72 2.66 2.41
CA LEU A 304 -14.04 3.20 2.09
C LEU A 304 -15.12 2.42 2.83
N TRP A 305 -15.15 1.10 2.69
CA TRP A 305 -16.22 0.28 3.27
C TRP A 305 -16.26 0.40 4.80
N PHE A 306 -15.08 0.38 5.44
CA PHE A 306 -14.96 0.63 6.87
C PHE A 306 -15.41 2.05 7.26
N THR A 307 -15.14 3.03 6.39
CA THR A 307 -15.57 4.42 6.60
C THR A 307 -17.09 4.56 6.53
N LEU A 308 -17.72 3.92 5.55
CA LEU A 308 -19.16 4.00 5.30
C LEU A 308 -20.00 3.18 6.28
N GLY A 309 -19.42 2.21 6.97
CA GLY A 309 -20.14 1.33 7.92
C GLY A 309 -20.40 -0.08 7.40
N ASP A 310 -19.92 -0.41 6.20
CA ASP A 310 -20.06 -1.74 5.63
C ASP A 310 -18.94 -2.66 6.13
N MET A 311 -19.15 -3.19 7.34
CA MET A 311 -18.16 -4.03 8.00
C MET A 311 -17.91 -5.34 7.26
N THR A 312 -18.93 -5.92 6.65
CA THR A 312 -18.82 -7.17 5.87
C THR A 312 -17.90 -6.99 4.66
N MET A 313 -18.06 -5.90 3.89
CA MET A 313 -17.18 -5.66 2.75
C MET A 313 -15.77 -5.22 3.18
N ALA A 314 -15.66 -4.46 4.26
CA ALA A 314 -14.38 -4.11 4.85
C ALA A 314 -13.60 -5.37 5.30
N GLU A 315 -14.29 -6.32 5.92
CA GLU A 315 -13.73 -7.60 6.35
C GLU A 315 -13.29 -8.46 5.16
N HIS A 316 -14.13 -8.56 4.12
CA HIS A 316 -13.78 -9.25 2.89
C HIS A 316 -12.51 -8.68 2.25
N CYS A 317 -12.41 -7.35 2.12
CA CYS A 317 -11.19 -6.69 1.62
C CYS A 317 -9.98 -6.95 2.52
N ALA A 318 -10.17 -6.90 3.85
CA ALA A 318 -9.09 -7.10 4.82
C ALA A 318 -8.55 -8.54 4.78
N MET A 319 -9.43 -9.54 4.70
CA MET A 319 -9.04 -10.94 4.57
C MET A 319 -8.31 -11.23 3.25
N LEU A 320 -8.83 -10.73 2.12
CA LEU A 320 -8.13 -10.85 0.84
C LEU A 320 -6.76 -10.18 0.88
N SER A 321 -6.67 -8.99 1.48
CA SER A 321 -5.40 -8.29 1.66
C SER A 321 -4.43 -9.07 2.56
N MET A 322 -4.91 -9.78 3.58
CA MET A 322 -4.06 -10.69 4.35
C MET A 322 -3.48 -11.79 3.46
N ILE A 323 -4.27 -12.45 2.60
CA ILE A 323 -3.79 -13.53 1.72
C ILE A 323 -2.65 -13.08 0.79
N PHE A 324 -2.66 -11.82 0.37
CA PHE A 324 -1.61 -11.25 -0.49
C PHE A 324 -0.44 -10.63 0.27
N SER A 325 -0.55 -10.49 1.60
CA SER A 325 0.53 -9.97 2.44
C SER A 325 1.62 -11.02 2.66
N PRO A 326 2.90 -10.63 2.82
CA PRO A 326 3.95 -11.55 3.21
C PRO A 326 3.55 -12.41 4.43
N ARG A 327 3.66 -13.74 4.28
CA ARG A 327 3.33 -14.73 5.31
C ARG A 327 1.88 -14.65 5.85
N ASN A 328 0.98 -14.02 5.10
CA ASN A 328 -0.43 -13.88 5.44
C ASN A 328 -0.69 -13.19 6.78
N SER A 329 0.17 -12.23 7.16
CA SER A 329 0.27 -11.76 8.54
C SER A 329 0.24 -10.24 8.71
N GLY A 330 -0.12 -9.45 7.69
CA GLY A 330 -0.02 -7.99 7.72
C GLY A 330 -0.63 -7.33 8.96
N SER A 331 0.20 -6.60 9.71
CA SER A 331 -0.19 -5.94 10.98
C SER A 331 -1.38 -4.99 10.82
N ARG A 332 -1.45 -4.27 9.69
CA ARG A 332 -2.56 -3.34 9.41
C ARG A 332 -3.89 -4.06 9.24
N MET A 333 -3.91 -5.19 8.54
CA MET A 333 -5.15 -5.93 8.31
C MET A 333 -5.61 -6.65 9.57
N ILE A 334 -4.69 -7.15 10.41
CA ILE A 334 -5.04 -7.68 11.73
C ILE A 334 -5.66 -6.60 12.61
N LYS A 335 -5.13 -5.36 12.60
CA LYS A 335 -5.75 -4.22 13.27
C LYS A 335 -7.14 -3.92 12.73
N ARG A 336 -7.30 -3.88 11.39
CA ARG A 336 -8.60 -3.64 10.73
C ARG A 336 -9.63 -4.71 11.12
N LEU A 337 -9.24 -5.98 11.15
CA LEU A 337 -10.11 -7.09 11.57
C LEU A 337 -10.49 -6.98 13.05
N ALA A 338 -9.56 -6.60 13.93
CA ALA A 338 -9.88 -6.29 15.32
C ALA A 338 -10.91 -5.14 15.43
N GLU A 339 -10.70 -4.06 14.68
CA GLU A 339 -11.62 -2.91 14.66
C GLU A 339 -13.00 -3.28 14.14
N ILE A 340 -13.09 -4.06 13.06
CA ILE A 340 -14.35 -4.55 12.50
C ILE A 340 -15.14 -5.36 13.53
N ASN A 341 -14.50 -6.33 14.17
CA ASN A 341 -15.16 -7.19 15.15
C ASN A 341 -15.60 -6.41 16.40
N LEU A 342 -14.78 -5.46 16.87
CA LEU A 342 -15.18 -4.54 17.93
C LEU A 342 -16.39 -3.69 17.52
N VAL A 343 -16.44 -3.19 16.28
CA VAL A 343 -17.60 -2.43 15.80
C VAL A 343 -18.83 -3.30 15.74
N ASN A 344 -18.74 -4.52 15.20
CA ASN A 344 -19.85 -5.49 15.15
C ASN A 344 -20.31 -5.95 16.55
N GLY A 345 -19.50 -5.76 17.59
CA GLY A 345 -19.81 -6.22 18.94
C GLY A 345 -19.44 -7.68 19.20
N ASP A 346 -18.66 -8.29 18.30
CA ASP A 346 -18.09 -9.63 18.49
C ASP A 346 -16.76 -9.50 19.25
N ASP A 347 -16.88 -9.43 20.58
CA ASP A 347 -15.75 -9.24 21.47
C ASP A 347 -14.78 -10.44 21.44
N GLU A 348 -15.27 -11.66 21.25
CA GLU A 348 -14.45 -12.88 21.19
C GLU A 348 -13.59 -12.92 19.91
N ALA A 349 -14.20 -12.63 18.75
CA ALA A 349 -13.45 -12.53 17.50
C ALA A 349 -12.46 -11.36 17.54
N ALA A 350 -12.84 -10.21 18.12
CA ALA A 350 -11.93 -9.08 18.31
C ALA A 350 -10.73 -9.47 19.20
N LEU A 351 -10.96 -10.17 20.31
CA LEU A 351 -9.93 -10.63 21.23
C LEU A 351 -8.89 -11.52 20.55
N LYS A 352 -9.27 -12.36 19.59
CA LYS A 352 -8.32 -13.17 18.81
C LYS A 352 -7.26 -12.30 18.14
N TYR A 353 -7.66 -11.24 17.43
CA TYR A 353 -6.75 -10.34 16.74
C TYR A 353 -5.98 -9.43 17.71
N LEU A 354 -6.63 -8.94 18.77
CA LEU A 354 -5.99 -8.11 19.79
C LEU A 354 -4.88 -8.88 20.53
N ARG A 355 -5.10 -10.16 20.87
CA ARG A 355 -4.08 -11.02 21.51
C ARG A 355 -2.88 -11.28 20.61
N ILE A 356 -3.05 -11.29 19.28
CA ILE A 356 -1.94 -11.36 18.35
C ILE A 356 -1.12 -10.06 18.42
N LEU A 357 -1.79 -8.91 18.35
CA LEU A 357 -1.14 -7.60 18.37
C LEU A 357 -0.48 -7.27 19.73
N ASP A 358 -1.02 -7.78 20.83
CA ASP A 358 -0.46 -7.65 22.18
C ASP A 358 0.93 -8.29 22.31
N LYS A 359 1.24 -9.30 21.47
CA LYS A 359 2.55 -9.96 21.41
C LYS A 359 3.55 -9.23 20.49
N THR A 360 3.26 -8.00 20.07
CA THR A 360 4.17 -7.19 19.24
C THR A 360 4.81 -6.09 20.07
N LEU A 361 5.94 -5.55 19.61
CA LEU A 361 6.55 -4.39 20.28
C LEU A 361 5.74 -3.11 20.05
N LEU A 362 5.32 -2.87 18.80
CA LEU A 362 4.79 -1.57 18.36
C LEU A 362 3.27 -1.44 18.48
N HIS A 363 2.54 -2.55 18.37
CA HIS A 363 1.08 -2.55 18.34
C HIS A 363 0.45 -2.95 19.67
N LYS A 364 1.25 -3.40 20.65
CA LYS A 364 0.79 -3.78 22.00
C LYS A 364 -0.01 -2.70 22.70
N ASN A 365 0.55 -1.50 22.84
CA ASN A 365 -0.14 -0.37 23.49
C ASN A 365 -1.45 0.02 22.78
N TRP A 366 -1.53 -0.20 21.46
CA TRP A 366 -2.75 0.05 20.69
C TRP A 366 -3.82 -1.01 20.97
N ALA A 367 -3.40 -2.28 21.11
CA ALA A 367 -4.26 -3.43 21.39
C ALA A 367 -4.82 -3.38 22.82
N GLU A 368 -3.97 -3.16 23.84
CA GLU A 368 -4.37 -3.08 25.25
C GLU A 368 -5.51 -2.08 25.48
N LYS A 369 -5.44 -0.91 24.82
CA LYS A 369 -6.45 0.17 24.92
C LYS A 369 -7.80 -0.18 24.29
N ARG A 370 -7.88 -1.30 23.55
CA ARG A 370 -9.04 -1.76 22.78
C ARG A 370 -9.59 -3.11 23.26
N ILE A 371 -8.94 -3.76 24.24
CA ILE A 371 -9.45 -5.00 24.84
C ILE A 371 -10.85 -4.77 25.41
N PRO A 372 -11.86 -5.58 25.03
CA PRO A 372 -13.20 -5.51 25.61
C PRO A 372 -13.18 -5.47 27.14
N GLY A 373 -13.97 -4.57 27.73
CA GLY A 373 -13.98 -4.31 29.17
C GLY A 373 -12.87 -3.36 29.67
N LEU A 374 -11.74 -3.27 28.97
CA LEU A 374 -10.61 -2.39 29.32
C LEU A 374 -10.45 -1.19 28.36
N GLN A 375 -11.42 -0.99 27.46
CA GLN A 375 -11.38 0.09 26.47
C GLN A 375 -11.29 1.47 27.14
N THR A 376 -10.38 2.29 26.64
CA THR A 376 -10.29 3.70 27.06
C THR A 376 -11.57 4.47 26.69
N PRO A 377 -11.92 5.57 27.40
CA PRO A 377 -13.12 6.37 27.09
C PRO A 377 -13.16 6.84 25.63
N ARG A 378 -12.02 7.25 25.07
CA ARG A 378 -11.89 7.66 23.66
C ARG A 378 -12.23 6.53 22.68
N VAL A 379 -11.85 5.29 23.00
CA VAL A 379 -12.18 4.12 22.17
C VAL A 379 -13.67 3.80 22.26
N LYS A 380 -14.27 3.88 23.45
CA LYS A 380 -15.72 3.68 23.63
C LYS A 380 -16.53 4.70 22.82
N GLU A 381 -16.19 5.98 22.91
CA GLU A 381 -16.84 7.04 22.13
C GLU A 381 -16.68 6.80 20.61
N TRP A 382 -15.50 6.37 20.18
CA TRP A 382 -15.26 6.04 18.77
C TRP A 382 -16.10 4.84 18.30
N LEU A 383 -16.21 3.78 19.11
CA LEU A 383 -17.05 2.61 18.82
C LEU A 383 -18.53 3.00 18.73
N GLU A 384 -19.03 3.79 19.69
CA GLU A 384 -20.40 4.29 19.69
C GLU A 384 -20.70 5.11 18.43
N LYS A 385 -19.75 5.95 17.99
CA LYS A 385 -19.87 6.69 16.73
C LYS A 385 -19.95 5.74 15.53
N LYS A 386 -19.05 4.75 15.46
CA LYS A 386 -18.99 3.82 14.33
C LYS A 386 -20.19 2.88 14.24
N ARG A 387 -20.68 2.37 15.38
CA ARG A 387 -21.85 1.50 15.47
C ARG A 387 -23.15 2.16 15.03
N ARG A 388 -23.21 3.49 14.97
CA ARG A 388 -24.39 4.16 14.38
C ARG A 388 -24.47 3.98 12.88
N ASP A 389 -23.34 3.83 12.19
CA ASP A 389 -23.27 3.84 10.72
C ASP A 389 -23.42 2.43 10.10
N ILE A 390 -23.38 1.36 10.90
CA ILE A 390 -23.47 -0.03 10.41
C ILE A 390 -24.92 -0.44 10.07
N PRO A 391 -25.11 -1.38 9.13
CA PRO A 391 -26.43 -1.88 8.81
C PRO A 391 -27.03 -2.72 9.95
N THR A 392 -28.37 -2.76 10.04
CA THR A 392 -29.11 -3.53 11.05
C THR A 392 -29.66 -4.85 10.52
N GLN A 393 -29.57 -5.08 9.20
CA GLN A 393 -30.06 -6.28 8.52
C GLN A 393 -28.98 -6.87 7.62
N ASP A 394 -28.89 -8.20 7.64
CA ASP A 394 -28.00 -8.96 6.76
C ASP A 394 -28.59 -9.08 5.36
N HIS A 395 -27.80 -8.75 4.34
CA HIS A 395 -28.17 -8.90 2.94
C HIS A 395 -27.20 -9.82 2.19
N LEU A 396 -27.75 -10.76 1.42
CA LEU A 396 -26.99 -11.53 0.43
C LEU A 396 -26.70 -10.65 -0.79
N ARG A 397 -25.44 -10.59 -1.20
CA ARG A 397 -25.01 -9.80 -2.36
C ARG A 397 -23.75 -10.37 -3.01
N SER A 398 -23.51 -9.97 -4.25
CA SER A 398 -22.22 -10.18 -4.90
C SER A 398 -21.17 -9.20 -4.35
N GLY A 399 -19.90 -9.62 -4.30
CA GLY A 399 -18.81 -8.82 -3.73
C GLY A 399 -18.54 -7.48 -4.44
N ASN A 400 -18.98 -7.31 -5.69
CA ASN A 400 -18.83 -6.06 -6.45
C ASN A 400 -20.16 -5.31 -6.65
N ASP A 401 -21.24 -5.73 -5.99
CA ASP A 401 -22.53 -5.01 -6.06
C ASP A 401 -22.56 -3.85 -5.04
N ALA A 402 -21.86 -2.78 -5.39
CA ALA A 402 -21.74 -1.60 -4.55
C ALA A 402 -23.08 -0.89 -4.30
N VAL A 403 -24.02 -0.95 -5.24
CA VAL A 403 -25.33 -0.28 -5.12
C VAL A 403 -26.15 -0.94 -4.02
N THR A 404 -26.21 -2.28 -4.00
CA THR A 404 -26.91 -3.02 -2.94
C THR A 404 -26.30 -2.75 -1.57
N SER A 405 -24.97 -2.66 -1.48
CA SER A 405 -24.26 -2.27 -0.26
C SER A 405 -24.69 -0.90 0.26
N LEU A 406 -24.64 0.11 -0.61
CA LEU A 406 -24.97 1.48 -0.25
C LEU A 406 -26.45 1.65 0.10
N ARG A 407 -27.36 0.98 -0.64
CA ARG A 407 -28.79 0.96 -0.32
C ARG A 407 -29.05 0.33 1.05
N ASN A 408 -28.37 -0.76 1.40
CA ASN A 408 -28.51 -1.37 2.72
C ASN A 408 -28.09 -0.40 3.84
N LEU A 409 -26.95 0.27 3.69
CA LEU A 409 -26.48 1.27 4.65
C LEU A 409 -27.48 2.42 4.83
N VAL A 410 -27.99 2.96 3.72
CA VAL A 410 -28.93 4.09 3.74
C VAL A 410 -30.29 3.69 4.32
N ALA A 411 -30.77 2.48 4.01
CA ALA A 411 -32.03 1.96 4.54
C ALA A 411 -31.94 1.65 6.04
N SER A 412 -30.82 1.08 6.48
CA SER A 412 -30.56 0.76 7.89
C SER A 412 -30.33 2.02 8.73
N ASN A 413 -29.67 3.04 8.17
CA ASN A 413 -29.42 4.30 8.85
C ASN A 413 -29.64 5.50 7.90
N ALA A 414 -30.81 6.13 8.04
CA ALA A 414 -31.17 7.32 7.28
C ALA A 414 -30.24 8.52 7.53
N GLY A 415 -29.57 8.57 8.69
CA GLY A 415 -28.61 9.60 9.08
C GLY A 415 -27.18 9.41 8.53
N ASN A 416 -26.88 8.29 7.88
CA ASN A 416 -25.60 8.05 7.24
C ASN A 416 -25.51 8.82 5.90
N LEU A 417 -25.30 10.14 5.99
CA LEU A 417 -25.22 11.02 4.82
C LEU A 417 -24.04 10.70 3.91
N ARG A 418 -22.97 10.08 4.42
CA ARG A 418 -21.83 9.66 3.60
C ARG A 418 -22.23 8.55 2.64
N ALA A 419 -22.82 7.46 3.15
CA ALA A 419 -23.32 6.37 2.32
C ALA A 419 -24.36 6.88 1.32
N TYR A 420 -25.22 7.81 1.76
CA TYR A 420 -26.22 8.43 0.90
C TYR A 420 -25.62 9.23 -0.26
N GLU A 421 -24.65 10.10 0.00
CA GLU A 421 -23.97 10.83 -1.09
C GLU A 421 -23.17 9.90 -2.00
N TYR A 422 -22.53 8.86 -1.47
CA TYR A 422 -21.84 7.86 -2.29
C TYR A 422 -22.81 7.14 -3.23
N LEU A 423 -24.01 6.76 -2.75
CA LEU A 423 -25.04 6.12 -3.57
C LEU A 423 -25.46 7.01 -4.75
N LEU A 424 -25.80 8.27 -4.46
CA LEU A 424 -26.22 9.21 -5.50
C LEU A 424 -25.08 9.51 -6.47
N CYS A 425 -23.86 9.77 -5.98
CA CYS A 425 -22.71 10.03 -6.83
C CYS A 425 -22.35 8.82 -7.70
N TYR A 426 -22.51 7.59 -7.18
CA TYR A 426 -22.29 6.37 -7.95
C TYR A 426 -23.24 6.29 -9.15
N HIS A 427 -24.55 6.51 -8.93
CA HIS A 427 -25.55 6.56 -10.00
C HIS A 427 -25.26 7.65 -11.02
N LEU A 428 -24.80 8.82 -10.56
CA LEU A 428 -24.42 9.91 -11.46
C LEU A 428 -23.23 9.51 -12.35
N LEU A 429 -22.17 8.96 -11.76
CA LEU A 429 -20.98 8.55 -12.51
C LEU A 429 -21.24 7.37 -13.46
N SER A 430 -22.18 6.47 -13.12
CA SER A 430 -22.65 5.41 -14.01
C SER A 430 -23.68 5.87 -15.05
N LYS A 431 -24.11 7.15 -14.99
CA LYS A 431 -25.16 7.75 -15.82
C LYS A 431 -26.54 7.09 -15.67
N ASP A 432 -26.78 6.37 -14.57
CA ASP A 432 -28.08 5.77 -14.25
C ASP A 432 -28.99 6.78 -13.54
N LEU A 433 -29.59 7.66 -14.35
CA LEU A 433 -30.54 8.67 -13.86
C LEU A 433 -31.82 8.07 -13.28
N ARG A 434 -32.19 6.84 -13.66
CA ARG A 434 -33.39 6.20 -13.16
C ARG A 434 -33.17 5.82 -11.69
N SER A 435 -32.13 5.05 -11.41
CA SER A 435 -31.80 4.66 -10.04
C SER A 435 -31.46 5.87 -9.16
N PHE A 436 -30.82 6.90 -9.73
CA PHE A 436 -30.59 8.16 -9.03
C PHE A 436 -31.90 8.79 -8.54
N VAL A 437 -32.92 8.93 -9.40
CA VAL A 437 -34.20 9.54 -9.01
C VAL A 437 -34.98 8.67 -8.02
N GLU A 438 -34.92 7.36 -8.16
CA GLU A 438 -35.53 6.40 -7.23
C GLU A 438 -34.95 6.54 -5.80
N ASP A 439 -33.63 6.74 -5.69
CA ASP A 439 -32.94 6.88 -4.39
C ASP A 439 -32.86 8.35 -3.89
N TYR A 440 -33.25 9.34 -4.70
CA TYR A 440 -33.17 10.76 -4.34
C TYR A 440 -34.31 11.21 -3.42
N VAL A 441 -33.95 11.84 -2.29
CA VAL A 441 -34.87 12.37 -1.28
C VAL A 441 -34.67 13.89 -1.22
N PRO A 442 -35.66 14.69 -1.67
CA PRO A 442 -35.57 16.15 -1.64
C PRO A 442 -35.26 16.68 -0.23
N GLY A 443 -34.32 17.62 -0.14
CA GLY A 443 -33.90 18.24 1.12
C GLY A 443 -32.94 17.41 1.98
N LYS A 444 -32.73 16.11 1.69
CA LYS A 444 -31.80 15.26 2.46
C LYS A 444 -30.32 15.59 2.19
N ALA A 445 -29.97 15.83 0.94
CA ALA A 445 -28.66 16.32 0.53
C ALA A 445 -28.83 17.35 -0.59
N SER A 446 -28.28 18.55 -0.40
CA SER A 446 -28.35 19.63 -1.37
C SER A 446 -27.00 19.81 -2.07
N SER A 447 -27.00 19.60 -3.39
CA SER A 447 -25.82 19.74 -4.24
C SER A 447 -26.24 20.17 -5.64
N SER A 448 -25.41 21.01 -6.30
CA SER A 448 -25.70 21.49 -7.64
C SER A 448 -25.78 20.34 -8.63
N ILE A 449 -24.85 19.38 -8.54
CA ILE A 449 -24.82 18.22 -9.46
C ILE A 449 -26.06 17.32 -9.35
N PHE A 450 -26.72 17.28 -8.18
CA PHE A 450 -27.97 16.54 -8.01
C PHE A 450 -29.12 17.27 -8.70
N ALA A 451 -29.22 18.59 -8.51
CA ALA A 451 -30.19 19.42 -9.22
C ALA A 451 -29.99 19.36 -10.74
N GLU A 452 -28.73 19.40 -11.18
CA GLU A 452 -28.33 19.26 -12.58
C GLU A 452 -28.80 17.90 -13.17
N ALA A 453 -28.60 16.80 -12.45
CA ALA A 453 -29.06 15.47 -12.87
C ALA A 453 -30.60 15.36 -12.94
N LEU A 454 -31.31 15.94 -11.97
CA LEU A 454 -32.77 15.98 -11.97
C LEU A 454 -33.32 16.73 -13.18
N LEU A 455 -32.69 17.84 -13.58
CA LEU A 455 -33.11 18.60 -14.76
C LEU A 455 -32.96 17.78 -16.05
N ILE A 456 -31.89 16.98 -16.20
CA ILE A 456 -31.77 16.05 -17.34
C ILE A 456 -32.93 15.04 -17.33
N HIS A 457 -33.21 14.44 -16.17
CA HIS A 457 -34.27 13.45 -16.04
C HIS A 457 -35.65 14.03 -16.42
N LEU A 458 -35.97 15.22 -15.91
CA LEU A 458 -37.24 15.91 -16.19
C LEU A 458 -37.34 16.32 -17.67
N ALA A 459 -36.25 16.84 -18.26
CA ALA A 459 -36.23 17.20 -19.68
C ALA A 459 -36.48 15.99 -20.59
N ARG A 460 -36.04 14.78 -20.20
CA ARG A 460 -36.32 13.53 -20.93
C ARG A 460 -37.77 13.09 -20.85
N GLN A 461 -38.53 13.56 -19.85
CA GLN A 461 -39.97 13.29 -19.70
C GLN A 461 -40.85 14.32 -20.42
N GLY A 462 -40.24 15.39 -20.97
CA GLY A 462 -40.93 16.45 -21.69
C GLY A 462 -40.68 17.82 -21.07
N ASN A 463 -41.72 18.65 -21.01
CA ASN A 463 -41.60 20.01 -20.49
C ASN A 463 -41.47 20.03 -18.97
N ILE A 464 -40.42 20.68 -18.48
CA ILE A 464 -40.16 20.86 -17.04
C ILE A 464 -41.25 21.75 -16.45
N ARG A 465 -42.04 21.21 -15.50
CA ARG A 465 -43.13 21.95 -14.84
C ARG A 465 -42.63 22.66 -13.59
N ALA A 466 -43.23 23.81 -13.27
CA ALA A 466 -42.89 24.58 -12.06
C ALA A 466 -43.10 23.74 -10.77
N GLU A 467 -44.13 22.89 -10.75
CA GLU A 467 -44.42 21.97 -9.64
C GLU A 467 -43.27 20.98 -9.39
N GLU A 468 -42.59 20.52 -10.44
CA GLU A 468 -41.46 19.59 -10.32
C GLU A 468 -40.22 20.28 -9.76
N LEU A 469 -39.98 21.53 -10.17
CA LEU A 469 -38.89 22.35 -9.62
C LEU A 469 -39.08 22.58 -8.11
N ILE A 470 -40.33 22.80 -7.67
CA ILE A 470 -40.68 22.95 -6.25
C ILE A 470 -40.52 21.61 -5.52
N LYS A 471 -41.08 20.52 -6.08
CA LYS A 471 -41.03 19.16 -5.50
C LYS A 471 -39.59 18.73 -5.21
N TYR A 472 -38.69 18.96 -6.16
CA TYR A 472 -37.28 18.58 -6.05
C TYR A 472 -36.38 19.66 -5.43
N GLN A 473 -36.96 20.81 -5.04
CA GLN A 473 -36.23 21.96 -4.47
C GLN A 473 -35.07 22.43 -5.36
N ILE A 474 -35.28 22.45 -6.69
CA ILE A 474 -34.25 22.83 -7.66
C ILE A 474 -34.09 24.36 -7.65
N PRO A 475 -32.87 24.89 -7.42
CA PRO A 475 -32.64 26.34 -7.46
C PRO A 475 -32.94 26.92 -8.84
N VAL A 476 -33.67 28.04 -8.88
CA VAL A 476 -34.02 28.76 -10.12
C VAL A 476 -32.78 29.12 -10.94
N LYS A 477 -31.65 29.44 -10.26
CA LYS A 477 -30.36 29.71 -10.91
C LYS A 477 -29.90 28.52 -11.77
N ILE A 478 -29.96 27.31 -11.23
CA ILE A 478 -29.50 26.10 -11.92
C ILE A 478 -30.44 25.76 -13.09
N ALA A 479 -31.75 25.98 -12.94
CA ALA A 479 -32.71 25.82 -14.05
C ALA A 479 -32.44 26.78 -15.22
N LYS A 480 -32.05 28.04 -14.93
CA LYS A 480 -31.64 29.00 -15.97
C LYS A 480 -30.33 28.60 -16.64
N GLU A 481 -29.35 28.14 -15.86
CA GLU A 481 -28.07 27.63 -16.37
C GLU A 481 -28.28 26.40 -17.28
N PHE A 482 -29.27 25.54 -16.99
CA PHE A 482 -29.61 24.38 -17.81
C PHE A 482 -30.16 24.77 -19.18
N ALA A 483 -31.04 25.78 -19.23
CA ALA A 483 -31.56 26.30 -20.49
C ALA A 483 -30.45 26.91 -21.36
N ASP A 484 -29.52 27.65 -20.75
CA ASP A 484 -28.36 28.20 -21.45
C ASP A 484 -27.40 27.11 -21.94
N TYR A 485 -27.10 26.11 -21.09
CA TYR A 485 -26.30 24.95 -21.48
C TYR A 485 -26.89 24.21 -22.67
N THR A 486 -28.19 23.92 -22.65
CA THR A 486 -28.89 23.22 -23.74
C THR A 486 -28.77 23.99 -25.05
N ARG A 487 -29.01 25.31 -25.02
CA ARG A 487 -28.86 26.20 -26.19
C ARG A 487 -27.44 26.14 -26.77
N LEU A 488 -26.41 26.23 -25.92
CA LEU A 488 -25.02 26.20 -26.37
C LEU A 488 -24.60 24.81 -26.88
N TYR A 489 -25.09 23.75 -26.25
CA TYR A 489 -24.85 22.36 -26.65
C TYR A 489 -25.44 22.07 -28.04
N GLU A 490 -26.69 22.49 -28.29
CA GLU A 490 -27.35 22.36 -29.60
C GLU A 490 -26.65 23.19 -30.69
N ALA A 491 -26.17 24.39 -30.34
CA ALA A 491 -25.39 25.24 -31.23
C ALA A 491 -23.96 24.71 -31.50
N LYS A 492 -23.52 23.64 -30.81
CA LYS A 492 -22.16 23.11 -30.84
C LYS A 492 -21.10 24.17 -30.53
N ASP A 493 -21.40 25.04 -29.57
CA ASP A 493 -20.51 26.14 -29.19
C ASP A 493 -19.22 25.62 -28.54
N THR A 494 -18.07 26.12 -29.00
CA THR A 494 -16.75 25.80 -28.46
C THR A 494 -16.54 26.27 -27.02
N SER A 495 -17.28 27.27 -26.54
CA SER A 495 -17.17 27.80 -25.17
C SER A 495 -17.79 26.88 -24.11
N LEU A 496 -18.48 25.82 -24.52
CA LEU A 496 -19.23 24.94 -23.62
C LEU A 496 -18.35 24.30 -22.54
N LYS A 497 -17.15 23.85 -22.93
CA LYS A 497 -16.20 23.21 -21.99
C LYS A 497 -15.67 24.20 -20.96
N GLU A 498 -15.38 25.44 -21.36
CA GLU A 498 -14.87 26.45 -20.46
C GLU A 498 -15.93 26.86 -19.42
N LYS A 499 -17.18 27.05 -19.88
CA LYS A 499 -18.28 27.53 -19.04
C LYS A 499 -18.89 26.44 -18.16
N TYR A 500 -19.02 25.22 -18.68
CA TYR A 500 -19.77 24.14 -18.04
C TYR A 500 -18.97 22.85 -17.85
N GLY A 501 -17.65 22.85 -18.08
CA GLY A 501 -16.83 21.64 -17.97
C GLY A 501 -16.82 20.93 -16.61
N LYS A 502 -17.28 21.61 -15.55
CA LYS A 502 -17.40 21.07 -14.19
C LYS A 502 -18.84 20.70 -13.79
N THR A 503 -19.81 20.85 -14.69
CA THR A 503 -21.20 20.45 -14.42
C THR A 503 -21.45 19.00 -14.77
N TYR A 504 -22.46 18.42 -14.13
CA TYR A 504 -22.93 17.10 -14.42
C TYR A 504 -23.50 16.97 -15.84
N TRP A 505 -24.10 18.02 -16.40
CA TRP A 505 -24.58 18.00 -17.78
C TRP A 505 -23.44 17.76 -18.78
N PHE A 506 -22.30 18.41 -18.56
CA PHE A 506 -21.11 18.22 -19.38
C PHE A 506 -20.55 16.81 -19.21
N TYR A 507 -20.43 16.32 -17.96
CA TYR A 507 -20.02 14.93 -17.70
C TYR A 507 -20.96 13.92 -18.39
N TYR A 508 -22.28 14.13 -18.27
CA TYR A 508 -23.30 13.25 -18.83
C TYR A 508 -23.20 13.13 -20.36
N HIS A 509 -22.95 14.23 -21.07
CA HIS A 509 -22.81 14.22 -22.52
C HIS A 509 -21.44 13.75 -23.02
N PHE A 510 -20.33 14.15 -22.37
CA PHE A 510 -18.99 14.00 -22.94
C PHE A 510 -18.11 12.94 -22.27
N ALA A 511 -18.36 12.56 -21.02
CA ALA A 511 -17.51 11.58 -20.35
C ALA A 511 -17.77 10.17 -20.91
N THR A 512 -16.71 9.45 -21.25
CA THR A 512 -16.79 8.02 -21.57
C THR A 512 -16.89 7.23 -20.26
N THR A 513 -17.84 6.31 -20.15
CA THR A 513 -18.01 5.44 -18.96
C THR A 513 -16.97 4.31 -18.89
N GLU A 514 -15.92 4.35 -19.71
CA GLU A 514 -14.86 3.34 -19.66
C GLU A 514 -14.14 3.42 -18.30
N PRO A 515 -14.08 2.31 -17.54
CA PRO A 515 -13.37 2.27 -16.28
C PRO A 515 -11.90 2.62 -16.54
N GLY A 516 -11.37 3.61 -15.80
CA GLY A 516 -9.97 4.02 -15.92
C GLY A 516 -9.07 2.78 -15.79
N LYS A 517 -8.22 2.55 -16.80
CA LYS A 517 -7.26 1.44 -16.78
C LYS A 517 -6.35 1.62 -15.58
N GLU A 518 -6.27 0.61 -14.71
CA GLU A 518 -5.21 0.56 -13.70
C GLU A 518 -3.87 0.68 -14.42
N SER A 519 -2.98 1.56 -13.92
CA SER A 519 -1.58 1.52 -14.33
C SER A 519 -1.06 0.13 -14.00
N LYS A 520 -0.59 -0.60 -15.02
CA LYS A 520 -0.09 -1.98 -14.85
C LYS A 520 0.99 -2.03 -13.75
N PRO A 521 1.03 -3.12 -12.96
CA PRO A 521 1.89 -3.26 -11.78
C PRO A 521 3.39 -3.14 -12.06
#